data_AF-A0A534SRP0-F1
#
_entry.id   AF-A0A534SRP0-F1
#
_cell.length_a   1.000
_cell.length_b   1.000
_cell.length_c   1.000
_cell.angle_alpha   90.00
_cell.angle_beta   90.00
_cell.angle_gamma   90.00
#
_symmetry.space_group_name_H-M   'P 1'
#
loop_
_entity.id
_entity.type
_entity.pdbx_description
1 polymer ?
#
loop_
_entity_poly.entity_id
_entity_poly.type
_entity_poly.pdbx_seq_one_letter_code
_entity_poly.pdbx_strand_id
1 'polypeptide(L)'
;MNPLARFDGFLLVGDEAGEMRSEFKPVLANATLTRDESLTRLLETHKKVPGIYLWVLRHETKEYKLYIGQTNSLANRLLNYVSEFQAHSPNDYKLRIFAAFLAELAPQAVLDLYFAVKDVGSLKKAEKDAIRKYDPLLNQLPPPNAEAKEKLKNAFEFYYRSAFERRLDT
;
A
#
# COMPACT_ATOMS: atom_id res chain seq x y z
N MET A 1 19.35 16.87 -8.17
CA MET A 1 19.71 15.60 -7.48
C MET A 1 18.45 14.77 -7.40
N ASN A 2 18.45 13.51 -7.83
CA ASN A 2 17.24 12.68 -7.77
C ASN A 2 16.92 12.38 -6.29
N PRO A 3 15.81 12.89 -5.73
CA PRO A 3 15.49 12.73 -4.31
C PRO A 3 15.21 11.27 -3.94
N LEU A 4 14.90 10.42 -4.93
CA LEU A 4 14.60 9.01 -4.77
C LEU A 4 15.80 8.09 -5.05
N ALA A 5 17.02 8.63 -5.20
CA ALA A 5 18.22 7.80 -5.42
C ALA A 5 18.42 6.74 -4.33
N ARG A 6 17.95 7.00 -3.10
CA ARG A 6 18.00 6.04 -1.98
C ARG A 6 17.07 4.84 -2.18
N PHE A 7 16.16 4.89 -3.15
CA PHE A 7 15.26 3.80 -3.51
C PHE A 7 15.71 3.01 -4.73
N ASP A 8 16.89 3.29 -5.30
CA ASP A 8 17.34 2.66 -6.55
C ASP A 8 17.48 1.13 -6.45
N GLY A 9 17.61 0.56 -5.24
CA GLY A 9 17.54 -0.89 -5.02
C GLY A 9 16.18 -1.53 -5.32
N PHE A 10 15.12 -0.73 -5.46
CA PHE A 10 13.75 -1.17 -5.72
C PHE A 10 13.27 -0.83 -7.13
N LEU A 11 14.17 -0.43 -8.03
CA LEU A 11 13.80 -0.14 -9.41
C LEU A 11 13.25 -1.37 -10.14
N LEU A 12 12.25 -1.14 -10.99
CA LEU A 12 11.85 -2.05 -12.05
C LEU A 12 12.74 -1.79 -13.27
N VAL A 13 13.59 -2.75 -13.63
CA VAL A 13 14.54 -2.61 -14.73
C VAL A 13 14.53 -3.83 -15.65
N GLY A 14 14.84 -3.60 -16.93
CA GLY A 14 15.06 -4.67 -17.92
C GLY A 14 13.91 -5.67 -17.99
N ASP A 15 14.28 -6.95 -18.02
CA ASP A 15 13.34 -8.06 -18.18
C ASP A 15 12.33 -8.16 -17.02
N GLU A 16 12.71 -7.76 -15.79
CA GLU A 16 11.82 -7.78 -14.63
C GLU A 16 10.57 -6.92 -14.85
N ALA A 17 10.73 -5.74 -15.48
CA ALA A 17 9.60 -4.87 -15.80
C ALA A 17 8.66 -5.53 -16.82
N GLY A 18 9.21 -6.25 -17.80
CA GLY A 18 8.44 -7.01 -18.78
C GLY A 18 7.67 -8.16 -18.13
N GLU A 19 8.33 -8.92 -17.25
CA GLU A 19 7.71 -10.01 -16.50
C GLU A 19 6.58 -9.49 -15.61
N MET A 20 6.82 -8.42 -14.85
CA MET A 20 5.80 -7.79 -14.00
C MET A 20 4.57 -7.40 -14.82
N ARG A 21 4.75 -6.78 -16.00
CA ARG A 21 3.64 -6.37 -16.88
C ARG A 21 2.92 -7.54 -17.56
N SER A 22 3.58 -8.69 -17.69
CA SER A 22 2.94 -9.92 -18.17
C SER A 22 2.05 -10.55 -17.09
N GLU A 23 2.49 -10.49 -15.83
CA GLU A 23 1.80 -11.08 -14.68
C GLU A 23 0.69 -10.18 -14.13
N PHE A 24 0.92 -8.87 -14.01
CA PHE A 24 -0.04 -7.91 -13.46
C PHE A 24 -0.55 -6.95 -14.54
N LYS A 25 -1.84 -6.63 -14.46
CA LYS A 25 -2.49 -5.65 -15.34
C LYS A 25 -2.64 -4.32 -14.63
N PRO A 26 -2.35 -3.18 -15.28
CA PRO A 26 -2.58 -1.87 -14.69
C PRO A 26 -4.09 -1.70 -14.47
N VAL A 27 -4.48 -1.25 -13.28
CA VAL A 27 -5.88 -1.00 -12.91
C VAL A 27 -6.13 0.44 -12.48
N LEU A 28 -5.14 1.10 -11.87
CA LEU A 28 -5.23 2.52 -11.52
C LEU A 28 -3.91 3.20 -11.87
N ALA A 29 -3.97 4.31 -12.60
CA ALA A 29 -2.82 5.15 -12.87
C ALA A 29 -2.97 6.49 -12.13
N ASN A 30 -1.86 7.06 -11.66
CA ASN A 30 -1.82 8.33 -10.93
C ASN A 30 -2.80 8.35 -9.73
N ALA A 31 -2.80 7.28 -8.94
CA ALA A 31 -3.68 7.12 -7.80
C ALA A 31 -3.45 8.22 -6.75
N THR A 32 -4.55 8.85 -6.32
CA THR A 32 -4.56 9.91 -5.31
C THR A 32 -4.79 9.39 -3.89
N LEU A 33 -5.17 8.11 -3.74
CA LEU A 33 -5.67 7.52 -2.49
C LEU A 33 -6.83 8.34 -1.87
N THR A 34 -7.65 8.95 -2.73
CA THR A 34 -8.89 9.63 -2.35
C THR A 34 -10.08 9.02 -3.10
N ARG A 35 -11.30 9.38 -2.69
CA ARG A 35 -12.51 9.00 -3.41
C ARG A 35 -12.70 9.90 -4.62
N ASP A 36 -12.10 9.50 -5.74
CA ASP A 36 -12.28 10.12 -7.06
C ASP A 36 -13.08 9.22 -8.01
N GLU A 37 -13.35 9.72 -9.22
CA GLU A 37 -14.10 8.99 -10.25
C GLU A 37 -13.39 7.70 -10.69
N SER A 38 -12.07 7.75 -10.84
CA SER A 38 -11.25 6.59 -11.22
C SER A 38 -11.36 5.47 -10.19
N LEU A 39 -11.27 5.80 -8.91
CA LEU A 39 -11.51 4.84 -7.84
C LEU A 39 -12.94 4.31 -7.88
N THR A 40 -13.94 5.19 -8.02
CA THR A 40 -15.36 4.79 -8.04
C THR A 40 -15.63 3.73 -9.11
N ARG A 41 -15.08 3.92 -10.31
CA ARG A 41 -15.19 2.96 -11.41
C ARG A 41 -14.52 1.62 -11.11
N LEU A 42 -13.38 1.62 -10.41
CA LEU A 42 -12.74 0.39 -9.94
C LEU A 42 -13.56 -0.33 -8.88
N LEU A 43 -14.18 0.43 -7.96
CA LEU A 43 -15.04 -0.13 -6.93
C LEU A 43 -16.25 -0.85 -7.51
N GLU A 44 -16.74 -0.45 -8.68
CA GLU A 44 -17.84 -1.10 -9.38
C GLU A 44 -17.41 -2.37 -10.13
N THR A 45 -16.26 -2.30 -10.82
CA THR A 45 -15.79 -3.36 -11.71
C THR A 45 -15.03 -4.48 -10.99
N HIS A 46 -14.54 -4.24 -9.77
CA HIS A 46 -13.70 -5.19 -9.03
C HIS A 46 -14.32 -5.65 -7.70
N LYS A 47 -15.65 -5.64 -7.61
CA LYS A 47 -16.37 -6.21 -6.45
C LYS A 47 -16.15 -7.72 -6.39
N LYS A 48 -15.67 -8.22 -5.24
CA LYS A 48 -15.44 -9.66 -5.01
C LYS A 48 -14.47 -10.30 -6.02
N VAL A 49 -13.53 -9.50 -6.56
CA VAL A 49 -12.46 -10.03 -7.41
C VAL A 49 -11.23 -10.30 -6.53
N PRO A 50 -10.89 -11.58 -6.28
CA PRO A 50 -9.71 -11.94 -5.51
C PRO A 50 -8.44 -11.85 -6.36
N GLY A 51 -7.32 -11.53 -5.71
CA GLY A 51 -6.04 -11.47 -6.39
C GLY A 51 -4.94 -10.86 -5.55
N ILE A 52 -3.80 -10.64 -6.18
CA ILE A 52 -2.66 -9.91 -5.63
C ILE A 52 -2.51 -8.60 -6.37
N TYR A 53 -2.14 -7.54 -5.64
CA TYR A 53 -1.90 -6.21 -6.20
C TYR A 53 -0.47 -5.77 -5.93
N LEU A 54 0.06 -4.94 -6.83
CA LEU A 54 1.37 -4.32 -6.74
C LEU A 54 1.22 -2.80 -6.91
N TRP A 55 1.65 -2.04 -5.91
CA TRP A 55 1.85 -0.60 -6.01
C TRP A 55 3.23 -0.31 -6.59
N VAL A 56 3.25 0.58 -7.59
CA VAL A 56 4.46 1.07 -8.24
C VAL A 56 4.55 2.58 -8.05
N LEU A 57 5.72 3.08 -7.66
CA LEU A 57 6.02 4.51 -7.70
C LEU A 57 6.60 4.85 -9.07
N ARG A 58 6.09 5.89 -9.70
CA ARG A 58 6.70 6.44 -10.91
C ARG A 58 7.17 7.85 -10.65
N HIS A 59 8.42 8.14 -11.00
CA HIS A 59 9.01 9.47 -10.91
C HIS A 59 9.97 9.66 -12.08
N GLU A 60 9.73 10.69 -12.89
CA GLU A 60 10.42 10.88 -14.18
C GLU A 60 10.29 9.62 -15.05
N THR A 61 11.40 9.02 -15.46
CA THR A 61 11.45 7.80 -16.29
C THR A 61 11.70 6.53 -15.47
N LYS A 62 11.62 6.61 -14.12
CA LYS A 62 11.92 5.50 -13.22
C LYS A 62 10.63 4.97 -12.59
N GLU A 63 10.58 3.65 -12.44
CA GLU A 63 9.50 2.92 -11.75
C GLU A 63 10.09 2.11 -10.60
N TYR A 64 9.46 2.15 -9.42
CA TYR A 64 9.93 1.49 -8.21
C TYR A 64 8.86 0.57 -7.63
N LYS A 65 9.27 -0.62 -7.20
CA LYS A 65 8.45 -1.67 -6.59
C LYS A 65 8.14 -1.27 -5.15
N LEU A 66 6.91 -0.83 -4.87
CA LEU A 66 6.58 -0.32 -3.54
C LEU A 66 5.99 -1.36 -2.61
N TYR A 67 4.88 -1.99 -3.01
CA TYR A 67 4.14 -2.84 -2.07
C TYR A 67 3.31 -3.89 -2.81
N ILE A 68 3.43 -5.14 -2.37
CA ILE A 68 2.58 -6.24 -2.80
C ILE A 68 1.69 -6.67 -1.64
N GLY A 69 0.42 -6.89 -1.94
CA GLY A 69 -0.51 -7.51 -1.01
C GLY A 69 -1.54 -8.39 -1.70
N GLN A 70 -2.19 -9.25 -0.93
CA GLN A 70 -3.36 -10.03 -1.39
C GLN A 70 -4.69 -9.41 -0.94
N THR A 71 -5.77 -9.77 -1.64
CA THR A 71 -7.14 -9.46 -1.21
C THR A 71 -8.14 -10.46 -1.79
N ASN A 72 -9.23 -10.69 -1.06
CA ASN A 72 -10.41 -11.41 -1.56
C ASN A 72 -11.35 -10.52 -2.40
N SER A 73 -11.15 -9.20 -2.32
CA SER A 73 -11.91 -8.19 -3.07
C SER A 73 -11.04 -6.95 -3.24
N LEU A 74 -10.62 -6.67 -4.48
CA LEU A 74 -9.84 -5.47 -4.75
C LEU A 74 -10.61 -4.20 -4.39
N ALA A 75 -11.91 -4.13 -4.70
CA ALA A 75 -12.74 -2.99 -4.32
C ALA A 75 -12.71 -2.72 -2.80
N ASN A 76 -12.86 -3.77 -1.97
CA ASN A 76 -12.81 -3.59 -0.51
C ASN A 76 -11.42 -3.13 -0.04
N ARG A 77 -10.36 -3.68 -0.64
CA ARG A 77 -8.99 -3.27 -0.29
C ARG A 77 -8.74 -1.79 -0.63
N LEU A 78 -9.23 -1.32 -1.76
CA LEU A 78 -9.12 0.09 -2.13
C LEU A 78 -9.94 0.99 -1.21
N LEU A 79 -11.13 0.55 -0.78
CA LEU A 79 -11.91 1.26 0.22
C LEU A 79 -11.16 1.42 1.54
N ASN A 80 -10.43 0.41 1.98
CA ASN A 80 -9.62 0.50 3.19
C ASN A 80 -8.54 1.59 3.08
N TYR A 81 -7.91 1.73 1.90
CA TYR A 81 -6.90 2.78 1.68
C TYR A 81 -7.45 4.20 1.69
N VAL A 82 -8.74 4.40 1.39
CA VAL A 82 -9.37 5.74 1.38
C VAL A 82 -10.25 6.00 2.60
N SER A 83 -10.36 5.02 3.49
CA SER A 83 -11.12 5.17 4.74
C SER A 83 -10.33 5.99 5.77
N GLU A 84 -11.05 6.49 6.77
CA GLU A 84 -10.44 7.13 7.93
C GLU A 84 -9.56 6.15 8.70
N PHE A 85 -8.65 6.70 9.50
CA PHE A 85 -7.75 5.90 10.33
C PHE A 85 -8.54 5.01 11.29
N GLN A 86 -8.23 3.72 11.29
CA GLN A 86 -8.81 2.74 12.19
C GLN A 86 -7.72 2.21 13.13
N ALA A 87 -7.79 2.57 14.41
CA ALA A 87 -6.80 2.16 15.41
C ALA A 87 -6.64 0.63 15.52
N HIS A 88 -7.69 -0.14 15.22
CA HIS A 88 -7.69 -1.60 15.25
C HIS A 88 -7.19 -2.25 13.94
N SER A 89 -7.03 -1.47 12.86
CA SER A 89 -6.56 -1.92 11.54
C SER A 89 -5.53 -0.95 10.92
N PRO A 90 -4.44 -0.61 11.63
CA PRO A 90 -3.51 0.45 11.20
C PRO A 90 -2.74 0.13 9.91
N ASN A 91 -2.62 -1.16 9.56
CA ASN A 91 -1.94 -1.61 8.34
C ASN A 91 -2.56 -1.03 7.06
N ASP A 92 -3.86 -0.75 7.08
CA ASP A 92 -4.58 -0.18 5.94
C ASP A 92 -4.22 1.30 5.72
N TYR A 93 -3.67 1.97 6.74
CA TYR A 93 -3.26 3.38 6.66
C TYR A 93 -1.80 3.57 6.22
N LYS A 94 -1.01 2.49 6.15
CA LYS A 94 0.42 2.51 5.84
C LYS A 94 0.73 3.20 4.50
N LEU A 95 -0.07 2.91 3.47
CA LEU A 95 0.16 3.47 2.14
C LEU A 95 -0.10 4.99 2.10
N ARG A 96 -1.07 5.49 2.88
CA ARG A 96 -1.33 6.93 3.01
C ARG A 96 -0.18 7.66 3.69
N ILE A 97 0.36 7.09 4.77
CA ILE A 97 1.56 7.64 5.44
C ILE A 97 2.73 7.69 4.46
N PHE A 98 2.95 6.61 3.70
CA PHE A 98 4.02 6.57 2.72
C PHE A 98 3.80 7.57 1.57
N ALA A 99 2.58 7.74 1.08
CA ALA A 99 2.25 8.74 0.07
C ALA A 99 2.50 10.17 0.56
N ALA A 100 2.16 10.48 1.82
CA ALA A 100 2.47 11.78 2.43
C ALA A 100 3.97 12.02 2.52
N PHE A 101 4.73 11.02 2.99
CA PHE A 101 6.19 11.06 3.03
C PHE A 101 6.81 11.26 1.63
N LEU A 102 6.26 10.61 0.60
CA LEU A 102 6.69 10.81 -0.78
C LEU A 102 6.38 12.21 -1.31
N ALA A 103 5.24 12.80 -0.95
CA ALA A 103 4.88 14.15 -1.37
C ALA A 103 5.87 15.20 -0.84
N GLU A 104 6.45 14.97 0.34
CA GLU A 104 7.52 15.81 0.89
C GLU A 104 8.86 15.61 0.17
N LEU A 105 9.19 14.36 -0.18
CA LEU A 105 10.49 14.00 -0.75
C LEU A 105 10.58 14.25 -2.28
N ALA A 106 9.52 13.90 -3.00
CA ALA A 106 9.43 13.94 -4.46
C ALA A 106 7.99 14.29 -4.90
N PRO A 107 7.60 15.58 -4.91
CA PRO A 107 6.22 16.02 -5.17
C PRO A 107 5.67 15.61 -6.55
N GLN A 108 6.54 15.32 -7.51
CA GLN A 108 6.18 14.90 -8.87
C GLN A 108 6.02 13.39 -9.00
N ALA A 109 6.24 12.64 -7.92
CA ALA A 109 6.10 11.18 -7.94
C ALA A 109 4.62 10.81 -7.87
N VAL A 110 4.25 9.77 -8.61
CA VAL A 110 2.86 9.30 -8.71
C VAL A 110 2.79 7.80 -8.44
N LEU A 111 1.65 7.36 -7.93
CA LEU A 111 1.40 5.96 -7.60
C LEU A 111 0.56 5.30 -8.70
N ASP A 112 1.00 4.14 -9.17
CA ASP A 112 0.26 3.30 -10.09
C ASP A 112 -0.04 1.96 -9.41
N LEU A 113 -1.22 1.39 -9.67
CA LEU A 113 -1.67 0.11 -9.15
C LEU A 113 -1.81 -0.91 -10.27
N TYR A 114 -1.19 -2.06 -10.04
CA TYR A 114 -1.27 -3.23 -10.88
C TYR A 114 -1.95 -4.38 -10.12
N PHE A 115 -2.66 -5.24 -10.84
CA PHE A 115 -3.44 -6.32 -10.24
C PHE A 115 -3.36 -7.61 -11.07
N ALA A 116 -3.26 -8.74 -10.39
CA ALA A 116 -3.33 -10.07 -10.97
C ALA A 116 -4.44 -10.85 -10.26
N VAL A 117 -5.46 -11.26 -11.00
CA VAL A 117 -6.53 -12.12 -10.50
C VAL A 117 -5.94 -13.48 -10.14
N LYS A 118 -6.31 -14.00 -8.97
CA LYS A 118 -5.87 -15.32 -8.47
C LYS A 118 -7.01 -15.98 -7.71
N ASP A 119 -7.00 -17.31 -7.66
CA ASP A 119 -7.96 -18.06 -6.86
C ASP A 119 -7.75 -17.82 -5.37
N VAL A 120 -8.85 -17.74 -4.61
CA VAL A 120 -8.84 -17.49 -3.15
C VAL A 120 -7.93 -18.47 -2.41
N GLY A 121 -7.96 -19.75 -2.79
CA GLY A 121 -7.12 -20.80 -2.16
C GLY A 121 -5.62 -20.63 -2.41
N SER A 122 -5.22 -19.82 -3.40
CA SER A 122 -3.83 -19.62 -3.81
C SER A 122 -3.22 -18.30 -3.33
N LEU A 123 -4.03 -17.37 -2.81
CA LEU A 123 -3.63 -15.98 -2.61
C LEU A 123 -2.39 -15.82 -1.72
N LYS A 124 -2.34 -16.52 -0.58
CA LYS A 124 -1.21 -16.44 0.36
C LYS A 124 0.10 -16.93 -0.28
N LYS A 125 0.02 -17.98 -1.11
CA LYS A 125 1.18 -18.49 -1.83
C LYS A 125 1.59 -17.52 -2.93
N ALA A 126 0.64 -17.05 -3.73
CA ALA A 126 0.87 -16.10 -4.82
C ALA A 126 1.50 -14.79 -4.31
N GLU A 127 1.00 -14.24 -3.19
CA GLU A 127 1.58 -13.06 -2.54
C GLU A 127 3.02 -13.31 -2.09
N LYS A 128 3.27 -14.43 -1.41
CA LYS A 128 4.61 -14.77 -0.93
C LYS A 128 5.60 -14.95 -2.08
N ASP A 129 5.19 -15.64 -3.14
CA ASP A 129 6.02 -15.87 -4.32
C ASP A 129 6.32 -14.55 -5.03
N ALA A 130 5.33 -13.67 -5.18
CA ALA A 130 5.51 -12.35 -5.78
C ALA A 130 6.37 -11.41 -4.92
N ILE A 131 6.18 -11.37 -3.60
CA ILE A 131 7.05 -10.61 -2.68
C ILE A 131 8.50 -11.10 -2.79
N ARG A 132 8.71 -12.42 -2.80
CA ARG A 132 10.07 -12.98 -2.93
C ARG A 132 10.70 -12.65 -4.29
N LYS A 133 9.89 -12.65 -5.36
CA LYS A 133 10.35 -12.38 -6.73
C LYS A 133 10.72 -10.91 -6.93
N TYR A 134 9.83 -9.99 -6.53
CA TYR A 134 9.95 -8.57 -6.85
C TYR A 134 10.55 -7.73 -5.72
N ASP A 135 10.68 -8.28 -4.51
CA ASP A 135 11.28 -7.65 -3.33
C ASP A 135 10.88 -6.18 -3.09
N PRO A 136 9.58 -5.86 -2.97
CA PRO A 136 9.09 -4.48 -2.88
C PRO A 136 9.44 -3.80 -1.54
N LEU A 137 9.76 -2.49 -1.61
CA LEU A 137 10.25 -1.67 -0.50
C LEU A 137 9.44 -1.81 0.80
N LEU A 138 8.12 -1.65 0.72
CA LEU A 138 7.26 -1.62 1.89
C LEU A 138 7.02 -3.00 2.50
N ASN A 139 7.23 -4.10 1.77
CA ASN A 139 7.12 -5.43 2.37
C ASN A 139 8.36 -5.79 3.21
N GLN A 140 9.47 -5.05 3.05
CA GLN A 140 10.75 -5.30 3.72
C GLN A 140 11.12 -4.24 4.76
N LEU A 141 10.14 -3.48 5.27
CA LEU A 141 10.44 -2.42 6.24
C LEU A 141 11.10 -3.00 7.50
N PRO A 142 12.21 -2.42 7.97
CA PRO A 142 12.79 -2.82 9.23
C PRO A 142 11.84 -2.49 10.39
N PRO A 143 11.99 -3.17 11.53
CA PRO A 143 11.25 -2.82 12.73
C PRO A 143 11.48 -1.34 13.10
N PRO A 144 10.44 -0.62 13.59
CA PRO A 144 10.61 0.74 14.06
C PRO A 144 11.60 0.79 15.24
N ASN A 145 12.27 1.94 15.39
CA ASN A 145 13.19 2.18 16.50
C ASN A 145 12.45 2.22 17.86
N ALA A 146 13.21 2.15 18.96
CA ALA A 146 12.64 2.08 20.32
C ALA A 146 11.78 3.31 20.67
N GLU A 147 12.19 4.51 20.25
CA GLU A 147 11.44 5.74 20.50
C GLU A 147 10.07 5.72 19.82
N ALA A 148 10.00 5.31 18.55
CA ALA A 148 8.75 5.21 17.80
C ALA A 148 7.81 4.15 18.41
N LYS A 149 8.37 3.04 18.90
CA LYS A 149 7.60 2.01 19.63
C LYS A 149 6.99 2.56 20.92
N GLU A 150 7.76 3.30 21.71
CA GLU A 150 7.25 3.88 22.97
C GLU A 150 6.20 4.97 22.69
N LYS A 151 6.41 5.82 21.68
CA LYS A 151 5.40 6.81 21.26
C LYS A 151 4.09 6.13 20.83
N LEU A 152 4.16 5.03 20.07
CA LEU A 152 2.99 4.27 19.67
C LEU A 152 2.27 3.66 20.89
N LYS A 153 3.01 3.08 21.83
CA LYS A 153 2.47 2.51 23.07
C LYS A 153 1.73 3.58 23.88
N ASN A 154 2.33 4.74 24.08
CA ASN A 154 1.72 5.85 24.83
C ASN A 154 0.46 6.39 24.15
N ALA A 155 0.48 6.51 22.82
CA ALA A 155 -0.71 6.92 22.05
C ALA A 155 -1.85 5.90 22.17
N PHE A 156 -1.53 4.61 22.18
CA PHE A 156 -2.49 3.53 22.34
C PHE A 156 -3.10 3.53 23.76
N GLU A 157 -2.27 3.72 24.79
CA GLU A 157 -2.73 3.87 26.17
C GLU A 157 -3.69 5.06 26.31
N PHE A 158 -3.30 6.23 25.78
CA PHE A 158 -4.14 7.42 25.78
C PHE A 158 -5.49 7.18 25.11
N TYR A 159 -5.50 6.56 23.92
CA TYR A 159 -6.73 6.24 23.18
C TYR A 159 -7.71 5.41 24.03
N TYR A 160 -7.26 4.31 24.62
CA TYR A 160 -8.14 3.46 25.42
C TYR A 160 -8.54 4.08 26.75
N ARG A 161 -7.64 4.81 27.41
CA ARG A 161 -7.97 5.53 28.65
C ARG A 161 -9.10 6.53 28.42
N SER A 162 -9.05 7.29 27.32
CA SER A 162 -10.12 8.24 26.96
C SER A 162 -11.47 7.55 26.75
N ALA A 163 -11.48 6.34 26.20
CA ALA A 163 -12.70 5.55 25.99
C ALA A 163 -13.25 5.00 27.32
N PHE A 164 -12.37 4.60 28.24
CA PHE A 164 -12.76 4.13 29.58
C PHE A 164 -13.35 5.27 30.41
N GLU A 165 -12.68 6.42 30.47
CA GLU A 165 -13.16 7.60 31.18
C GLU A 165 -14.55 8.01 30.68
N ARG A 166 -14.72 8.10 29.36
CA ARG A 166 -16.03 8.39 28.75
C ARG A 166 -17.13 7.38 29.10
N ARG A 167 -16.79 6.11 29.30
CA ARG A 167 -17.74 5.05 29.67
C ARG A 167 -18.15 5.11 31.14
N LEU A 168 -17.27 5.63 32.01
CA LEU A 168 -17.49 5.77 33.45
C LEU A 168 -18.19 7.09 33.82
N ASP A 169 -18.08 8.11 32.96
CA ASP A 169 -18.77 9.41 33.11
C ASP A 169 -20.25 9.39 32.64
N THR A 170 -20.75 8.24 32.19
CA THR A 170 -22.16 7.99 31.78
C THR A 170 -22.85 7.01 32.71
#